data_AF-L8N5B9-F1
#
_entry.id   AF-L8N5B9-F1
#
_cell.length_a   1.000
_cell.length_b   1.000
_cell.length_c   1.000
_cell.angle_alpha   90.00
_cell.angle_beta   90.00
_cell.angle_gamma   90.00
#
_symmetry.space_group_name_H-M   'P 1'
#
loop_
_entity.id
_entity.type
_entity.pdbx_description
1 polymer ?
#
loop_
_entity_poly.entity_id
_entity_poly.type
_entity_poly.pdbx_seq_one_letter_code
_entity_poly.pdbx_strand_id
1 'polypeptide(L)' 'MKTMKCPKCGSTHIRKNGKRGDKQNHICADCGRQFIDNYSVLGYSQDVKRYA' A
#
# COMPACT_ATOMS: atom_id res chain seq x y z
N MET A 1 -15.34 -2.23 9.41
CA MET A 1 -14.67 -2.63 8.15
C MET A 1 -13.79 -1.47 7.70
N LYS A 2 -12.48 -1.69 7.52
CA LYS A 2 -11.57 -0.62 7.07
C LYS A 2 -11.68 -0.51 5.55
N THR A 3 -12.29 0.57 5.05
CA THR A 3 -12.43 0.80 3.61
C THR A 3 -11.10 1.26 3.03
N MET A 4 -10.52 0.46 2.14
CA MET A 4 -9.29 0.79 1.43
C MET A 4 -9.53 1.95 0.48
N LYS A 5 -8.64 2.94 0.48
CA LYS A 5 -8.68 4.10 -0.42
C LYS A 5 -7.39 4.17 -1.22
N CYS A 6 -7.51 4.65 -2.46
CA CYS A 6 -6.35 4.89 -3.31
C CYS A 6 -5.45 5.95 -2.67
N PRO A 7 -4.15 5.67 -2.45
CA PRO A 7 -3.23 6.64 -1.87
C PRO A 7 -2.89 7.80 -2.82
N LYS A 8 -3.29 7.72 -4.11
CA LYS A 8 -3.07 8.78 -5.10
C LYS A 8 -4.26 9.75 -5.19
N CYS A 9 -5.48 9.22 -5.33
CA CYS A 9 -6.67 10.03 -5.63
C CYS A 9 -7.77 9.94 -4.58
N GLY A 10 -7.59 9.16 -3.51
CA GLY A 10 -8.59 9.00 -2.45
C GLY A 10 -9.80 8.14 -2.79
N SER A 11 -9.95 7.69 -4.04
CA SER A 11 -11.06 6.84 -4.48
C SER A 11 -11.14 5.52 -3.70
N THR A 12 -12.37 5.06 -3.47
CA THR A 12 -12.68 3.74 -2.89
C THR A 12 -12.85 2.65 -3.94
N HIS A 13 -12.76 2.98 -5.23
CA HIS A 13 -12.92 2.03 -6.34
C HIS A 13 -11.65 1.21 -6.56
N ILE A 14 -11.42 0.26 -5.67
CA ILE A 14 -10.20 -0.56 -5.59
C ILE A 14 -10.51 -2.02 -5.94
N ARG A 15 -9.69 -2.60 -6.82
CA ARG A 15 -9.77 -4.02 -7.22
C ARG A 15 -8.48 -4.75 -6.84
N LYS A 16 -8.56 -6.06 -6.61
CA LYS A 16 -7.37 -6.90 -6.41
C LYS A 16 -6.59 -7.00 -7.73
N ASN A 17 -5.27 -6.88 -7.68
CA ASN A 17 -4.38 -6.90 -8.84
C ASN A 17 -3.22 -7.87 -8.64
N GLY A 18 -3.55 -9.15 -8.52
CA GLY A 18 -2.59 -10.21 -8.23
C GLY A 18 -1.96 -10.09 -6.85
N LYS A 19 -0.88 -10.85 -6.61
CA LYS A 19 -0.11 -10.81 -5.37
C LYS A 19 1.36 -10.55 -5.69
N ARG A 20 2.06 -9.84 -4.80
CA ARG A 20 3.52 -9.68 -4.83
C ARG A 20 4.09 -10.39 -3.62
N GLY A 21 4.56 -11.62 -3.80
CA GLY A 21 4.83 -12.55 -2.70
C GLY A 21 3.56 -12.81 -1.89
N ASP A 22 3.66 -12.73 -0.57
CA ASP A 22 2.50 -12.92 0.34
C ASP A 22 1.60 -11.69 0.45
N LYS A 23 1.99 -10.57 -0.15
CA LYS A 23 1.25 -9.31 -0.04
C LYS A 23 0.24 -9.17 -1.18
N GLN A 24 -1.01 -8.88 -0.80
CA GLN A 24 -2.06 -8.57 -1.76
C GLN A 24 -1.75 -7.22 -2.43
N ASN A 25 -1.69 -7.23 -3.76
CA ASN A 25 -1.59 -6.02 -4.56
C ASN A 25 -2.98 -5.59 -5.02
N HIS A 26 -3.18 -4.28 -5.13
CA HIS A 26 -4.44 -3.63 -5.46
C HIS A 26 -4.22 -2.64 -6.58
N ILE A 27 -5.27 -2.37 -7.35
CA ILE A 27 -5.30 -1.34 -8.38
C ILE A 27 -6.52 -0.45 -8.19
N CYS A 28 -6.32 0.86 -8.26
CA CYS A 28 -7.42 1.81 -8.34
C CYS A 28 -7.97 1.83 -9.76
N ALA A 29 -9.27 1.58 -9.91
CA ALA A 29 -9.93 1.58 -11.21
C ALA A 29 -10.06 3.00 -11.80
N ASP A 30 -10.04 4.05 -10.96
CA ASP A 30 -10.23 5.42 -11.45
C ASP A 30 -8.93 6.10 -11.90
N CYS A 31 -7.78 5.77 -11.30
CA CYS A 31 -6.49 6.40 -11.65
C CYS A 31 -5.38 5.43 -12.02
N GLY A 32 -5.64 4.13 -12.04
CA GLY A 32 -4.68 3.08 -12.41
C GLY A 32 -3.56 2.83 -11.38
N ARG A 33 -3.52 3.55 -10.26
CA ARG A 33 -2.48 3.40 -9.23
C ARG A 33 -2.51 1.98 -8.67
N GLN A 34 -1.36 1.31 -8.68
CA GLN A 34 -1.15 0.04 -8.00
C GLN A 34 -0.50 0.25 -6.63
N PHE A 35 -0.94 -0.50 -5.62
CA PHE A 35 -0.44 -0.40 -4.25
C PHE A 35 -0.74 -1.67 -3.43
N ILE A 36 -0.03 -1.88 -2.33
CA ILE A 36 -0.21 -3.03 -1.42
C ILE A 36 -0.94 -2.61 -0.16
N ASP A 37 -1.67 -3.53 0.47
CA ASP A 37 -2.44 -3.26 1.71
C ASP A 37 -1.52 -3.03 2.92
N ASN A 38 -0.56 -3.93 3.11
CA ASN A 38 0.34 -3.93 4.25
C ASN A 38 1.75 -3.46 3.87
N TYR A 39 1.98 -2.16 4.03
CA TYR A 39 3.33 -1.64 4.17
C TYR A 39 3.86 -2.11 5.53
N SER A 40 4.51 -3.27 5.55
CA SER A 40 5.31 -3.68 6.71
C SER A 40 6.34 -2.58 6.95
N VAL A 41 6.34 -1.99 8.14
CA VAL A 41 7.29 -0.96 8.58
C VAL A 41 8.66 -1.58 8.86
N LEU A 42 9.14 -2.49 8.01
CA LEU A 42 10.49 -3.06 8.02
C LEU A 42 11.52 -2.01 7.57
N GLY A 43 11.35 -0.77 8.00
CA GLY A 43 12.43 0.20 8.05
C GLY A 43 13.22 -0.01 9.33
N TYR A 44 14.48 0.40 9.34
CA TYR A 44 15.28 0.37 10.55
C TYR A 44 14.57 1.08 11.71
N SER A 45 14.82 0.62 12.94
CA SER A 45 14.31 1.29 14.14
C SER A 45 14.67 2.78 14.10
N GLN A 46 13.88 3.61 14.77
CA GLN A 46 14.16 5.05 14.81
C GLN A 46 15.57 5.35 15.35
N ASP A 47 16.12 4.44 16.16
CA ASP A 47 17.47 4.52 16.70
C ASP A 47 18.53 4.48 15.59
N VAL A 48 18.34 3.67 14.54
CA VAL A 48 19.27 3.59 13.40
C VAL A 48 19.18 4.84 12.51
N LYS A 49 18.00 5.47 12.39
CA LYS A 49 17.83 6.70 11.60
C LYS A 49 18.50 7.92 12.23
N ARG A 50 18.82 7.88 13.53
CA ARG A 50 19.43 8.99 14.26
C ARG A 50 20.92 9.18 13.96
N TYR A 51 21.54 8.18 13.35
CA TYR A 51 22.99 8.14 13.05
C TYR A 51 23.30 8.09 11.55
N ALA A 52 22.31 8.35 10.68
CA ALA A 52 22.47 8.37 9.22
C ALA A 52 22.59 9.80 8.69
#